data_AF-X8CLJ7-F1
#
_entry.id   AF-X8CLJ7-F1
#
_cell.length_a   1.000
_cell.length_b   1.000
_cell.length_c   1.000
_cell.angle_alpha   90.00
_cell.angle_beta   90.00
_cell.angle_gamma   90.00
#
_symmetry.space_group_name_H-M   'P 1'
#
loop_
_entity.id
_entity.type
_entity.pdbx_description
1 polymer ?
#
loop_
_entity_poly.entity_id
_entity_poly.type
_entity_poly.pdbx_seq_one_letter_code
_entity_poly.pdbx_strand_id
1 'polypeptide(L)'
;MTSIAGELSTFGRAAPMRPPQAILATHKDATYVIWGGHRSRIDPMDRSVTFNLGLDPGVTHPIEISNALYDAMPSTEPLVVPPIPEAGTPSRWLPGATVGSVLETRDAAGTVTGFYVLLPDGVQKITSFVADLLRTANPVGSATRH
;
A
#
# COMPACT_ATOMS: atom_id res chain seq x y z
N MET A 1 -3.32 -45.55 -27.61
CA MET A 1 -2.67 -44.22 -27.54
C MET A 1 -3.73 -43.21 -27.93
N THR A 2 -4.36 -42.56 -26.97
CA THR A 2 -5.44 -41.61 -27.24
C THR A 2 -4.87 -40.21 -27.04
N SER A 3 -4.73 -39.46 -28.13
CA SER A 3 -4.38 -38.04 -28.08
C SER A 3 -5.68 -37.24 -28.06
N ILE A 4 -5.90 -36.45 -27.01
CA ILE A 4 -6.95 -35.43 -26.99
C ILE A 4 -6.26 -34.12 -27.37
N ALA A 5 -6.39 -33.70 -28.63
CA ALA A 5 -6.11 -32.34 -29.04
C ALA A 5 -7.37 -31.50 -28.82
N GLY A 6 -7.51 -30.95 -27.61
CA GLY A 6 -8.44 -29.86 -27.37
C GLY A 6 -7.88 -28.57 -27.96
N GLU A 7 -8.72 -27.77 -28.63
CA GLU A 7 -8.32 -26.48 -29.20
C GLU A 7 -7.66 -25.59 -28.13
N LEU A 8 -6.43 -25.14 -28.43
CA LEU A 8 -5.70 -24.20 -27.60
C LEU A 8 -6.27 -22.80 -27.86
N SER A 9 -7.31 -22.40 -27.13
CA SER A 9 -7.77 -21.01 -27.17
C SER A 9 -6.75 -20.09 -26.50
N THR A 10 -5.94 -19.43 -27.31
CA THR A 10 -4.85 -18.54 -26.88
C THR A 10 -5.32 -17.21 -26.26
N PHE A 11 -6.62 -16.94 -26.27
CA PHE A 11 -7.18 -15.63 -25.90
C PHE A 11 -7.68 -15.52 -24.45
N GLY A 12 -7.47 -16.54 -23.61
CA GLY A 12 -7.94 -16.55 -22.22
C GLY A 12 -6.91 -16.94 -21.17
N ARG A 13 -5.63 -17.13 -21.54
CA ARG A 13 -4.63 -17.71 -20.63
C ARG A 13 -3.98 -16.71 -19.68
N ALA A 14 -3.99 -15.42 -20.04
CA ALA A 14 -3.47 -14.33 -19.25
C ALA A 14 -4.47 -13.16 -19.28
N ALA A 15 -4.70 -12.56 -18.12
CA ALA A 15 -5.55 -11.38 -17.98
C ALA A 15 -4.70 -10.20 -17.46
N PRO A 16 -4.99 -8.97 -17.89
CA PRO A 16 -4.38 -7.78 -17.28
C PRO A 16 -4.63 -7.75 -15.78
N MET A 17 -3.61 -7.35 -15.02
CA MET A 17 -3.74 -7.12 -13.59
C MET A 17 -4.73 -5.99 -13.35
N ARG A 18 -5.74 -6.25 -12.52
CA ARG A 18 -6.77 -5.26 -12.18
C ARG A 18 -6.17 -4.23 -11.20
N PRO A 19 -6.73 -3.02 -11.09
CA PRO A 19 -6.22 -1.98 -10.20
C PRO A 19 -5.97 -2.39 -8.74
N PRO A 20 -6.81 -3.24 -8.08
CA PRO A 20 -6.57 -3.64 -6.69
C PRO A 20 -5.61 -4.83 -6.56
N GLN A 21 -5.05 -5.34 -7.65
CA GLN A 21 -4.14 -6.49 -7.63
C GLN A 21 -2.69 -6.02 -7.65
N ALA A 22 -1.86 -6.73 -6.91
CA ALA A 22 -0.41 -6.57 -6.92
C ALA A 22 0.27 -7.92 -6.85
N ILE A 23 1.52 -7.98 -7.30
CA ILE A 23 2.37 -9.17 -7.23
C ILE A 23 3.57 -8.87 -6.36
N LEU A 24 3.89 -9.77 -5.43
CA LEU A 24 5.14 -9.73 -4.66
C LEU A 24 6.24 -10.45 -5.46
N ALA A 25 7.37 -9.79 -5.67
CA ALA A 25 8.46 -10.31 -6.49
C ALA A 25 9.83 -10.11 -5.82
N THR A 26 10.82 -10.91 -6.21
CA THR A 26 12.22 -10.75 -5.80
C THR A 26 13.14 -10.55 -7.01
N HIS A 27 14.16 -9.71 -6.81
CA HIS A 27 15.25 -9.53 -7.77
C HIS A 27 16.51 -9.12 -7.02
N LYS A 28 17.61 -9.86 -7.20
CA LYS A 28 18.93 -9.62 -6.57
C LYS A 28 18.80 -9.28 -5.07
N ASP A 29 18.17 -10.20 -4.32
CA ASP A 29 17.98 -10.13 -2.86
C ASP A 29 17.07 -9.00 -2.34
N ALA A 30 16.45 -8.23 -3.23
CA ALA A 30 15.45 -7.23 -2.86
C ALA A 30 14.04 -7.69 -3.21
N THR A 31 13.08 -7.32 -2.37
CA THR A 31 11.66 -7.59 -2.57
C THR A 31 10.95 -6.36 -3.13
N TYR A 32 10.03 -6.59 -4.05
CA TYR A 32 9.28 -5.57 -4.76
C TYR A 32 7.79 -5.90 -4.77
N VAL A 33 6.96 -4.87 -4.76
CA VAL A 33 5.54 -4.96 -5.11
C VAL A 33 5.39 -4.42 -6.53
N ILE A 34 4.67 -5.16 -7.37
CA ILE A 34 4.39 -4.82 -8.76
C ILE A 34 2.90 -4.59 -8.92
N TRP A 35 2.52 -3.40 -9.41
CA TRP A 35 1.14 -3.03 -9.71
C TRP A 35 1.13 -2.03 -10.87
N GLY A 36 0.07 -2.04 -11.68
CA GLY A 36 -0.11 -1.04 -12.74
C GLY A 36 1.09 -0.81 -13.67
N GLY A 37 1.94 -1.82 -13.90
CA GLY A 37 3.15 -1.73 -14.72
C GLY A 37 4.39 -1.09 -14.05
N HIS A 38 4.34 -0.79 -12.75
CA HIS A 38 5.42 -0.19 -11.99
C HIS A 38 5.94 -1.13 -10.90
N ARG A 39 7.13 -0.83 -10.35
CA ARG A 39 7.72 -1.55 -9.22
C ARG A 39 8.10 -0.59 -8.09
N SER A 40 7.76 -0.93 -6.84
CA SER A 40 8.36 -0.31 -5.65
C SER A 40 9.02 -1.34 -4.78
N ARG A 41 10.18 -0.97 -4.23
CA ARG A 41 10.86 -1.77 -3.22
C ARG A 41 10.03 -1.80 -1.93
N ILE A 42 10.01 -2.94 -1.27
CA ILE A 42 9.36 -3.16 0.02
C ILE A 42 10.35 -3.86 0.95
N ASP A 43 10.30 -3.54 2.24
CA ASP A 43 10.87 -4.40 3.28
C ASP A 43 9.83 -5.45 3.70
N PRO A 44 10.01 -6.74 3.36
CA PRO A 44 9.06 -7.78 3.75
C PRO A 44 9.01 -8.02 5.27
N MET A 45 9.97 -7.49 6.04
CA MET A 45 9.98 -7.57 7.49
C MET A 45 9.19 -6.42 8.15
N ASP A 46 8.83 -5.38 7.39
CA ASP A 46 7.96 -4.31 7.88
C ASP A 46 6.50 -4.79 7.93
N ARG A 47 6.04 -5.12 9.14
CA ARG A 47 4.67 -5.60 9.39
C ARG A 47 3.60 -4.56 9.10
N SER A 48 3.89 -3.27 9.26
CA SER A 48 2.93 -2.21 9.01
C SER A 48 2.68 -2.06 7.51
N VAL A 49 3.72 -2.19 6.69
CA VAL A 49 3.59 -2.16 5.22
C VAL A 49 2.94 -3.44 4.69
N THR A 50 3.40 -4.61 5.13
CA THR A 50 2.90 -5.91 4.63
C THR A 50 1.43 -6.16 5.00
N PHE A 51 1.01 -5.81 6.22
CA PHE A 51 -0.38 -5.94 6.66
C PHE A 51 -1.34 -5.11 5.80
N ASN A 52 -1.01 -3.84 5.51
CA ASN A 52 -1.86 -2.97 4.70
C ASN A 52 -1.97 -3.40 3.25
N LEU A 53 -0.96 -4.10 2.74
CA LEU A 53 -1.01 -4.71 1.43
C LEU A 53 -1.73 -6.06 1.40
N GLY A 54 -2.19 -6.57 2.56
CA GLY A 54 -2.77 -7.90 2.66
C GLY A 54 -1.75 -9.02 2.39
N LEU A 55 -0.46 -8.73 2.53
CA LEU A 55 0.61 -9.73 2.38
C LEU A 55 0.68 -10.54 3.67
N ASP A 56 0.07 -11.72 3.68
CA ASP A 56 0.29 -12.70 4.75
C ASP A 56 1.66 -13.36 4.52
N PRO A 57 2.66 -13.16 5.41
CA PRO A 57 4.00 -13.72 5.24
C PRO A 57 4.02 -15.26 5.28
N GLY A 58 2.96 -15.91 5.78
CA GLY A 58 2.82 -17.37 5.77
C GLY A 58 2.22 -17.95 4.48
N VAL A 59 1.66 -17.10 3.61
CA VAL A 59 0.93 -17.54 2.40
C VAL A 59 1.47 -16.88 1.14
N THR A 60 1.93 -15.63 1.25
CA THR A 60 2.38 -14.81 0.12
C THR A 60 3.90 -14.85 0.05
N HIS A 61 4.42 -15.59 -0.94
CA HIS A 61 5.85 -15.67 -1.20
C HIS A 61 6.21 -14.86 -2.46
N PRO A 62 7.31 -14.10 -2.43
CA PRO A 62 7.77 -13.40 -3.62
C PRO A 62 8.18 -14.38 -4.71
N ILE A 63 7.86 -14.05 -5.96
CA ILE A 63 8.34 -14.77 -7.14
C ILE A 63 9.59 -14.10 -7.70
N GLU A 64 10.62 -14.88 -8.02
CA GLU A 64 11.83 -14.35 -8.65
C GLU A 64 11.51 -13.88 -10.07
N ILE A 65 11.98 -12.69 -10.44
CA ILE A 65 11.81 -12.11 -11.78
C ILE A 65 13.14 -11.96 -12.51
N SER A 66 13.09 -12.05 -13.83
CA SER A 66 14.26 -11.85 -14.69
C SER A 66 14.73 -10.40 -14.72
N ASN A 67 15.99 -10.17 -15.10
CA ASN A 67 16.53 -8.81 -15.34
C ASN A 67 15.68 -8.04 -16.36
N ALA A 68 15.28 -8.70 -17.46
CA ALA A 68 14.51 -8.05 -18.52
C ALA A 68 13.13 -7.60 -18.03
N LEU A 69 12.44 -8.41 -17.22
CA LEU A 69 11.16 -8.01 -16.63
C LEU A 69 11.36 -6.88 -15.63
N TYR A 70 12.38 -6.99 -14.77
CA TYR A 70 12.75 -5.93 -13.83
C TYR A 70 12.94 -4.60 -14.59
N ASP A 71 13.85 -4.54 -15.57
CA ASP A 71 14.18 -3.34 -16.33
C ASP A 71 13.00 -2.75 -17.12
N ALA A 72 12.03 -3.58 -17.52
CA ALA A 72 10.83 -3.14 -18.23
C ALA A 72 9.82 -2.36 -17.35
N MET A 73 9.90 -2.47 -16.02
CA MET A 73 8.96 -1.83 -15.10
C MET A 73 9.61 -0.62 -14.43
N PRO A 74 9.13 0.62 -14.62
CA PRO A 74 9.71 1.79 -13.97
C PRO A 74 9.69 1.68 -12.44
N SER A 75 10.80 2.08 -11.80
CA SER A 75 10.88 2.13 -10.34
C SER A 75 10.15 3.37 -9.81
N THR A 76 9.32 3.16 -8.80
CA THR A 76 8.70 4.21 -7.98
C THR A 76 9.36 4.28 -6.60
N GLU A 77 8.95 5.24 -5.78
CA GLU A 77 9.43 5.42 -4.41
C GLU A 77 9.24 4.13 -3.59
N PRO A 78 10.17 3.76 -2.69
CA PRO A 78 9.99 2.61 -1.80
C PRO A 78 8.67 2.69 -1.03
N LEU A 79 8.03 1.55 -0.86
CA LEU A 79 6.80 1.45 -0.11
C LEU A 79 7.15 1.36 1.38
N VAL A 80 7.24 2.54 1.99
CA VAL A 80 7.53 2.72 3.41
C VAL A 80 6.50 3.65 4.02
N VAL A 81 6.35 3.57 5.34
CA VAL A 81 5.56 4.55 6.08
C VAL A 81 6.19 5.94 5.87
N PRO A 82 5.46 6.93 5.34
CA PRO A 82 6.02 8.26 5.14
C PRO A 82 6.46 8.86 6.47
N PRO A 83 7.67 9.44 6.58
CA PRO A 83 8.10 10.08 7.81
C PRO A 83 7.25 11.32 8.07
N ILE A 84 6.78 11.46 9.31
CA ILE A 84 6.00 12.62 9.78
C ILE A 84 6.85 13.36 10.81
N PRO A 85 7.25 14.62 10.54
CA PRO A 85 7.97 15.43 11.52
C PRO A 85 7.17 15.57 12.81
N GLU A 86 7.85 15.46 13.95
CA GLU A 86 7.25 15.61 15.30
C GLU A 86 6.05 14.67 15.57
N ALA A 87 5.99 13.51 14.90
CA ALA A 87 4.95 12.52 15.12
C ALA A 87 4.79 12.16 16.61
N GLY A 88 3.53 12.06 17.04
CA GLY A 88 3.17 11.75 18.43
C GLY A 88 3.15 12.96 19.37
N THR A 89 3.64 14.13 18.96
CA THR A 89 3.51 15.35 19.76
C THR A 89 2.05 15.87 19.75
N PRO A 90 1.60 16.59 20.80
CA PRO A 90 0.30 17.23 20.80
C PRO A 90 0.13 18.21 19.63
N SER A 91 -1.00 18.17 18.95
CA SER A 91 -1.31 19.12 17.88
C SER A 91 -1.56 20.51 18.44
N ARG A 92 -0.99 21.53 17.77
CA ARG A 92 -1.31 22.94 18.01
C ARG A 92 -2.63 23.38 17.36
N TRP A 93 -3.15 22.60 16.42
CA TRP A 93 -4.33 22.94 15.61
C TRP A 93 -5.60 22.25 16.09
N LEU A 94 -5.48 21.03 16.60
CA LEU A 94 -6.60 20.20 17.01
C LEU A 94 -6.39 19.69 18.44
N PRO A 95 -7.04 20.29 19.45
CA PRO A 95 -6.94 19.84 20.83
C PRO A 95 -7.28 18.36 20.98
N GLY A 96 -6.46 17.62 21.74
CA GLY A 96 -6.65 16.18 21.98
C GLY A 96 -6.15 15.26 20.87
N ALA A 97 -5.71 15.80 19.72
CA ALA A 97 -5.07 15.03 18.67
C ALA A 97 -3.54 15.17 18.71
N THR A 98 -2.84 14.20 18.12
CA THR A 98 -1.38 14.22 17.97
C THR A 98 -0.97 14.40 16.52
N VAL A 99 0.19 15.01 16.29
CA VAL A 99 0.83 15.05 14.98
C VAL A 99 1.02 13.61 14.47
N GLY A 100 0.65 13.37 13.21
CA GLY A 100 0.58 12.05 12.60
C GLY A 100 -0.79 11.38 12.65
N SER A 101 -1.79 11.99 13.31
CA SER A 101 -3.16 11.50 13.29
C SER A 101 -3.76 11.55 11.88
N VAL A 102 -4.49 10.50 11.51
CA VAL A 102 -5.25 10.44 10.25
C VAL A 102 -6.67 10.94 10.49
N LEU A 103 -7.04 12.01 9.78
CA LEU A 103 -8.35 12.64 9.83
C LEU A 103 -9.19 12.21 8.61
N GLU A 104 -10.49 12.04 8.83
CA GLU A 104 -11.46 11.74 7.77
C GLU A 104 -12.41 12.92 7.59
N THR A 105 -12.69 13.29 6.35
CA THR A 105 -13.84 14.15 6.05
C THR A 105 -15.01 13.30 5.62
N ARG A 106 -16.21 13.67 6.08
CA ARG A 106 -17.45 13.00 5.71
C ARG A 106 -18.44 14.00 5.14
N ASP A 107 -19.23 13.58 4.16
CA ASP A 107 -20.37 14.37 3.70
C ASP A 107 -21.52 14.33 4.72
N ALA A 108 -22.60 15.06 4.43
CA ALA A 108 -23.79 15.10 5.29
C ALA A 108 -24.49 13.73 5.44
N ALA A 109 -24.25 12.79 4.52
CA ALA A 109 -24.76 11.42 4.58
C ALA A 109 -23.82 10.47 5.34
N GLY A 110 -22.66 10.96 5.81
CA GLY A 110 -21.67 10.19 6.55
C GLY A 110 -20.66 9.44 5.67
N THR A 111 -20.71 9.61 4.35
CA THR A 111 -19.77 8.98 3.40
C THR A 111 -18.40 9.64 3.53
N VAL A 112 -17.33 8.84 3.61
CA VAL A 112 -15.96 9.39 3.62
C VAL A 112 -15.64 10.02 2.27
N THR A 113 -15.28 11.31 2.29
CA THR A 113 -14.98 12.12 1.10
C THR A 113 -13.49 12.42 0.95
N GLY A 114 -12.69 12.12 1.96
CA GLY A 114 -11.25 12.37 1.92
C GLY A 114 -10.54 11.96 3.20
N PHE A 115 -9.22 11.79 3.06
CA PHE A 115 -8.30 11.52 4.14
C PHE A 115 -7.24 12.61 4.22
N TYR A 116 -6.85 12.95 5.43
CA TYR A 116 -5.81 13.94 5.70
C TYR A 116 -4.90 13.43 6.81
N VAL A 117 -3.62 13.80 6.77
CA VAL A 117 -2.70 13.61 7.89
C VAL A 117 -2.48 14.95 8.59
N LEU A 118 -2.50 14.93 9.92
CA LEU A 118 -2.21 16.09 10.76
C LEU A 118 -0.69 16.26 10.88
N LEU A 119 -0.19 17.41 10.45
CA LEU A 119 1.22 17.81 10.52
C LEU A 119 1.42 18.86 11.63
N PRO A 120 2.66 19.15 12.05
CA PRO A 120 2.93 20.20 13.04
C PRO A 120 2.35 21.55 12.60
N ASP A 121 2.37 21.80 11.29
CA ASP A 121 2.07 23.07 10.67
C ASP A 121 0.75 23.14 9.91
N GLY A 122 -0.02 22.06 9.88
CA GLY A 122 -1.35 22.05 9.27
C GLY A 122 -1.85 20.65 8.98
N VAL A 123 -2.54 20.49 7.85
CA VAL A 123 -3.02 19.19 7.37
C VAL A 123 -2.64 18.99 5.91
N GLN A 124 -2.35 17.76 5.53
CA GLN A 124 -2.06 17.39 4.15
C GLN A 124 -3.06 16.33 3.67
N LYS A 125 -3.64 16.53 2.48
CA LYS A 125 -4.51 15.53 1.85
C LYS A 125 -3.70 14.31 1.46
N ILE A 126 -4.21 13.14 1.80
CA ILE A 126 -3.58 11.85 1.50
C ILE A 126 -4.56 10.92 0.77
N THR A 127 -4.03 9.85 0.18
CA THR A 127 -4.84 8.79 -0.41
C THR A 127 -5.36 7.86 0.68
N SER A 128 -6.39 7.06 0.37
CA SER A 128 -6.89 6.01 1.29
C SER A 128 -5.80 5.01 1.64
N PHE A 129 -4.95 4.64 0.67
CA PHE A 129 -3.83 3.73 0.90
C PHE A 129 -2.84 4.30 1.93
N VAL A 130 -2.46 5.57 1.81
CA VAL A 130 -1.56 6.21 2.79
C VAL A 130 -2.23 6.34 4.16
N ALA A 131 -3.55 6.60 4.19
CA ALA A 131 -4.32 6.66 5.44
C ALA A 131 -4.30 5.31 6.18
N ASP A 132 -4.53 4.21 5.47
CA ASP A 132 -4.45 2.87 6.02
C ASP A 132 -3.01 2.55 6.45
N LEU A 133 -2.01 2.90 5.62
CA LEU A 133 -0.60 2.74 5.95
C LEU A 133 -0.22 3.39 7.29
N LEU A 134 -0.61 4.65 7.48
CA LEU A 134 -0.32 5.42 8.69
C LEU A 134 -1.06 4.90 9.93
N ARG A 135 -2.31 4.44 9.80
CA ARG A 135 -3.10 3.88 10.92
C ARG A 135 -2.48 2.61 11.49
N THR A 136 -1.95 1.76 10.61
CA THR A 136 -1.33 0.49 11.02
C THR A 136 0.09 0.70 11.54
N ALA A 137 0.77 1.76 11.10
CA ALA A 137 2.06 2.16 11.64
C ALA A 137 1.95 2.83 13.02
N ASN A 138 0.88 3.59 13.26
CA ASN A 138 0.61 4.28 14.52
C ASN A 138 -0.66 3.74 15.20
N PRO A 139 -0.59 2.63 15.95
CA PRO A 139 -1.74 2.12 16.71
C PRO A 139 -2.21 3.04 17.85
N VAL A 140 -1.48 4.12 18.16
CA VAL A 140 -1.86 5.11 19.19
C VAL A 140 -2.67 6.23 18.57
N GLY A 141 -3.99 6.04 18.47
CA GLY A 141 -4.89 7.11 18.04
C GLY A 141 -6.24 6.65 17.50
N SER A 142 -6.84 5.59 18.06
CA SER A 142 -8.27 5.32 17.81
C SER A 142 -9.10 6.50 18.33
N ALA A 143 -9.49 7.34 17.38
CA ALA A 143 -10.53 8.36 17.37
C ALA A 143 -11.28 8.60 18.69
N THR A 144 -11.09 9.80 19.26
CA THR A 144 -12.17 10.48 19.99
C THR A 144 -13.26 10.83 18.99
N ARG A 145 -14.39 10.15 19.11
CA ARG A 145 -15.64 10.40 18.39
C ARG A 145 -16.25 11.71 18.92
N HIS A 146 -16.43 12.71 18.06
CA HIS A 146 -17.36 13.82 18.28
C HIS A 146 -18.43 13.79 17.19
#